data_AF-A0A920A7L7-F1
#
_entry.id   AF-A0A920A7L7-F1
#
_cell.length_a   1.000
_cell.length_b   1.000
_cell.length_c   1.000
_cell.angle_alpha   90.00
_cell.angle_beta   90.00
_cell.angle_gamma   90.00
#
_symmetry.space_group_name_H-M   'P 1'
#
loop_
_entity.id
_entity.type
_entity.pdbx_description
1 polymer ?
#
loop_
_entity_poly.entity_id
_entity_poly.type
_entity_poly.pdbx_seq_one_letter_code
_entity_poly.pdbx_strand_id
1 'polypeptide(L)'
;MWPRGEKIDPGEAWIGGARTEGVGCGRGVEPEEVATLKPGDATPAVAALQQALRAYGYDIAHDGVFGAQMSAVISAFQRHFRPSCVDGQADGETQTLVYAVCRAQAALDRGSVSP
;
A
#
# COMPACT_ATOMS: atom_id res chain seq x y z
N MET A 1 20.79 -17.48 -17.96
CA MET A 1 19.35 -17.69 -18.22
C MET A 1 18.57 -17.29 -16.98
N TRP A 2 17.84 -16.19 -17.06
CA TRP A 2 16.83 -15.73 -16.12
C TRP A 2 15.79 -15.06 -17.03
N PRO A 3 14.50 -15.42 -17.00
CA PRO A 3 13.54 -14.73 -17.86
C PRO A 3 13.43 -13.29 -17.37
N ARG A 4 13.55 -12.35 -18.33
CA ARG A 4 13.24 -10.92 -18.26
C ARG A 4 12.21 -10.63 -17.16
N GLY A 5 12.69 -10.20 -16.00
CA GLY A 5 11.89 -9.37 -15.12
C GLY A 5 12.03 -7.98 -15.68
N GLU A 6 11.01 -7.47 -16.36
CA GLU A 6 10.80 -6.04 -16.36
C GLU A 6 10.91 -5.61 -14.90
N LYS A 7 11.99 -4.89 -14.60
CA LYS A 7 12.04 -4.12 -13.37
C LYS A 7 10.83 -3.23 -13.49
N ILE A 8 9.75 -3.59 -12.79
CA ILE A 8 8.71 -2.62 -12.47
C ILE A 8 9.46 -1.66 -11.56
N ASP A 9 10.12 -0.67 -12.15
CA ASP A 9 10.72 0.43 -11.44
C ASP A 9 9.53 1.10 -10.75
N PRO A 10 9.34 0.96 -9.42
CA PRO A 10 8.23 1.63 -8.74
C PRO A 10 8.51 3.13 -8.58
N GLY A 11 9.42 3.67 -9.41
CA GLY A 11 10.14 4.93 -9.21
C GLY A 11 9.41 6.19 -9.67
N GLU A 12 8.25 6.08 -10.32
CA GLU A 12 7.51 7.24 -10.84
C GLU A 12 6.06 7.36 -10.34
N ALA A 13 5.53 6.36 -9.62
CA ALA A 13 4.18 6.43 -9.03
C ALA A 13 4.14 7.12 -7.66
N TRP A 14 5.31 7.41 -7.07
CA TRP A 14 5.39 8.19 -5.83
C TRP A 14 5.39 9.68 -6.20
N ILE A 15 4.21 10.22 -6.55
CA ILE A 15 4.02 11.67 -6.59
C ILE A 15 4.17 12.15 -5.15
N GLY A 16 5.30 12.78 -4.88
CA GLY A 16 5.84 12.93 -3.53
C GLY A 16 4.97 13.71 -2.56
N GLY A 17 5.21 13.45 -1.28
CA GLY A 17 4.97 14.42 -0.22
C GLY A 17 3.69 14.22 0.60
N ALA A 18 3.24 12.98 0.82
CA ALA A 18 2.43 12.73 2.00
C ALA A 18 3.31 12.96 3.23
N ARG A 19 3.30 14.19 3.74
CA ARG A 19 3.91 14.59 5.00
C ARG A 19 3.20 13.84 6.12
N THR A 20 3.59 12.59 6.37
CA THR A 20 3.17 11.84 7.55
C THR A 20 3.98 12.30 8.75
N GLU A 21 4.00 13.60 9.01
CA GLU A 21 4.45 14.14 10.30
C GLU A 21 3.40 13.70 11.32
N GLY A 22 3.70 12.62 12.05
CA GLY A 22 2.89 12.14 13.17
C GLY A 22 2.29 10.73 13.05
N VAL A 23 2.40 10.06 11.90
CA VAL A 23 2.13 8.60 11.85
C VAL A 23 3.38 7.89 12.35
N GLY A 24 3.59 7.95 13.66
CA GLY A 24 4.65 7.23 14.33
C GLY A 24 4.43 5.74 14.17
N CYS A 25 5.11 5.13 13.21
CA CYS A 25 5.29 3.67 13.14
C CYS A 25 6.02 3.22 14.41
N GLY A 26 5.27 2.86 15.45
CA GLY A 26 5.88 2.41 16.70
C GLY A 26 4.97 2.21 17.91
N ARG A 27 3.73 2.71 17.92
CA ARG A 27 2.82 2.45 19.05
C ARG A 27 1.35 2.66 18.68
N GLY A 28 0.57 1.57 18.57
CA GLY A 28 -0.88 1.63 18.76
C GLY A 28 -1.80 1.36 17.56
N VAL A 29 -1.32 0.81 16.44
CA VAL A 29 -2.22 0.15 15.48
C VAL A 29 -2.26 -1.33 15.81
N GLU A 30 -3.34 -1.77 16.46
CA GLU A 30 -3.60 -3.19 16.62
C GLU A 30 -3.84 -3.76 15.22
N PRO A 31 -3.08 -4.77 14.78
CA PRO A 31 -3.29 -5.36 13.47
C PRO A 31 -4.72 -5.90 13.43
N GLU A 32 -5.49 -5.54 12.41
CA GLU A 32 -6.76 -6.24 12.21
C GLU A 32 -6.46 -7.73 12.00
N GLU A 33 -7.27 -8.60 12.61
CA GLU A 33 -7.24 -10.05 12.39
C GLU A 33 -7.80 -10.38 11.00
N VAL A 34 -7.16 -9.86 9.96
CA VAL A 34 -7.44 -10.15 8.56
C VAL A 34 -6.43 -11.15 8.03
N ALA A 35 -6.88 -12.00 7.09
CA ALA A 35 -6.00 -12.93 6.42
C ALA A 35 -4.89 -12.18 5.68
N THR A 36 -3.65 -12.63 5.85
CA THR A 36 -2.51 -12.16 5.04
C THR A 36 -2.79 -12.44 3.57
N LEU A 37 -2.73 -11.40 2.74
CA LEU A 37 -2.84 -11.53 1.30
C LEU A 37 -1.44 -11.67 0.70
N LYS A 38 -1.29 -12.67 -0.16
CA LYS A 38 -0.01 -13.03 -0.78
C LYS A 38 -0.12 -13.11 -2.31
N PRO A 39 1.01 -13.04 -3.02
CA PRO A 39 1.02 -13.21 -4.47
C PRO A 39 0.29 -14.49 -4.92
N GLY A 40 -0.62 -14.34 -5.87
CA GLY A 40 -1.48 -15.40 -6.38
C GLY A 40 -2.87 -15.47 -5.72
N ASP A 41 -3.12 -14.73 -4.65
CA ASP A 41 -4.47 -14.65 -4.07
C ASP A 41 -5.40 -13.83 -4.97
N ALA A 42 -6.63 -14.31 -5.14
CA ALA A 42 -7.68 -13.62 -5.88
C ALA A 42 -8.94 -13.55 -5.02
N THR A 43 -8.93 -12.65 -4.03
CA THR A 43 -10.00 -12.53 -3.04
C THR A 43 -10.60 -11.12 -3.04
N PRO A 44 -11.83 -10.93 -2.53
CA PRO A 44 -12.43 -9.60 -2.41
C PRO A 44 -11.58 -8.61 -1.59
N ALA A 45 -10.80 -9.12 -0.63
CA ALA A 45 -9.87 -8.31 0.16
C ALA A 45 -8.71 -7.75 -0.68
N VAL A 46 -8.25 -8.50 -1.69
CA VAL A 46 -7.27 -8.00 -2.67
C VAL A 46 -7.84 -6.83 -3.46
N ALA A 47 -9.08 -6.96 -3.95
CA ALA A 47 -9.75 -5.88 -4.68
C ALA A 47 -9.93 -4.62 -3.80
N ALA A 48 -10.36 -4.80 -2.55
CA ALA A 48 -10.50 -3.69 -1.59
C ALA A 48 -9.16 -2.98 -1.33
N LEU A 49 -8.07 -3.74 -1.15
CA LEU A 49 -6.74 -3.17 -0.94
C LEU A 49 -6.24 -2.45 -2.21
N GLN A 50 -6.51 -3.01 -3.38
CA GLN A 50 -6.18 -2.37 -4.65
C GLN A 50 -6.90 -1.03 -4.80
N GLN A 51 -8.19 -0.97 -4.44
CA GLN A 51 -8.96 0.26 -4.47
C GLN A 51 -8.39 1.31 -3.52
N ALA A 52 -8.00 0.92 -2.30
CA ALA A 52 -7.39 1.83 -1.33
C ALA A 52 -6.04 2.38 -1.81
N LEU A 53 -5.19 1.54 -2.38
CA LEU A 53 -3.90 1.96 -2.95
C LEU A 53 -4.08 2.91 -4.14
N ARG A 54 -5.08 2.66 -5.01
CA ARG A 54 -5.43 3.59 -6.10
C ARG A 54 -5.95 4.92 -5.58
N ALA A 55 -6.79 4.90 -4.54
CA ALA A 55 -7.28 6.12 -3.90
C ALA A 55 -6.15 6.93 -3.25
N TYR A 56 -5.11 6.25 -2.76
CA TYR A 56 -3.90 6.91 -2.26
C TYR A 56 -3.04 7.52 -3.38
N GLY A 57 -3.17 7.05 -4.62
CA GLY A 57 -2.46 7.56 -5.79
C GLY A 57 -1.51 6.56 -6.46
N TYR A 58 -1.50 5.29 -6.03
CA TYR A 58 -0.75 4.25 -6.74
C TYR A 58 -1.47 3.85 -8.03
N ASP A 59 -0.74 3.85 -9.15
CA ASP A 59 -1.23 3.29 -10.40
C ASP A 59 -1.09 1.77 -10.38
N ILE A 60 -2.17 1.09 -10.00
CA ILE A 60 -2.25 -0.38 -9.98
C ILE A 60 -3.55 -0.86 -10.62
N ALA A 61 -3.50 -2.05 -11.21
CA ALA A 61 -4.68 -2.73 -11.72
C ALA A 61 -5.64 -3.11 -10.58
N HIS A 62 -6.94 -2.86 -10.78
CA HIS A 62 -8.02 -3.33 -9.90
C HIS A 62 -8.70 -4.54 -10.53
N ASP A 63 -7.96 -5.64 -10.60
CA ASP A 63 -8.41 -6.93 -11.15
C ASP A 63 -8.87 -7.90 -10.05
N GLY A 64 -8.64 -7.55 -8.78
CA GLY A 64 -8.91 -8.42 -7.64
C GLY A 64 -7.89 -9.55 -7.46
N VAL A 65 -6.80 -9.53 -8.21
CA VAL A 65 -5.72 -10.52 -8.18
C VAL A 65 -4.43 -9.92 -7.64
N PHE A 66 -3.81 -10.59 -6.68
CA PHE A 66 -2.54 -10.20 -6.08
C PHE A 66 -1.41 -10.60 -7.03
N GLY A 67 -1.21 -9.79 -8.07
CA GLY A 67 -0.16 -9.97 -9.06
C GLY A 67 1.20 -9.40 -8.64
N ALA A 68 2.18 -9.54 -9.53
CA ALA A 68 3.53 -8.99 -9.35
C ALA A 68 3.54 -7.47 -9.16
N GLN A 69 2.67 -6.73 -9.86
CA GLN A 69 2.55 -5.28 -9.71
C GLN A 69 2.12 -4.89 -8.29
N MET A 70 1.10 -5.57 -7.75
CA MET A 70 0.64 -5.33 -6.38
C MET A 70 1.71 -5.68 -5.35
N SER A 71 2.43 -6.78 -5.53
CA SER A 71 3.55 -7.15 -4.65
C SER A 71 4.64 -6.08 -4.65
N ALA A 72 5.01 -5.54 -5.82
CA ALA A 72 5.99 -4.45 -5.92
C ALA A 72 5.53 -3.17 -5.18
N VAL A 73 4.26 -2.81 -5.31
CA VAL A 73 3.67 -1.65 -4.61
C VAL A 73 3.66 -1.87 -3.10
N ILE A 74 3.26 -3.05 -2.63
CA ILE A 74 3.28 -3.40 -1.20
C ILE A 74 4.71 -3.39 -0.65
N SER A 75 5.69 -3.94 -1.37
CA SER A 75 7.09 -3.87 -0.96
C SER A 75 7.61 -2.42 -0.89
N ALA A 76 7.23 -1.57 -1.85
CA ALA A 76 7.60 -0.16 -1.83
C ALA A 76 6.98 0.57 -0.62
N PHE A 77 5.70 0.32 -0.35
CA PHE A 77 5.01 0.84 0.83
C PHE A 77 5.68 0.37 2.13
N GLN A 78 6.00 -0.92 2.24
CA GLN A 78 6.68 -1.50 3.39
C GLN A 78 8.07 -0.87 3.60
N ARG A 79 8.87 -0.66 2.56
CA ARG A 79 10.17 0.03 2.72
C ARG A 79 10.04 1.41 3.36
N HIS A 80 8.91 2.08 3.14
CA HIS A 80 8.66 3.42 3.66
C HIS A 80 8.09 3.39 5.07
N PHE A 81 7.02 2.63 5.29
CA PHE A 81 6.26 2.63 6.55
C PHE A 81 6.65 1.50 7.51
N ARG A 82 7.27 0.43 7.01
CA ARG A 82 7.63 -0.76 7.79
C ARG A 82 8.94 -1.39 7.29
N PRO A 83 10.07 -0.66 7.33
CA PRO A 83 11.34 -1.14 6.76
C PRO A 83 11.86 -2.42 7.43
N SER A 84 11.38 -2.73 8.64
CA SER A 84 11.72 -3.96 9.37
C SER A 84 11.15 -5.24 8.74
N CYS A 85 10.16 -5.16 7.86
CA CYS A 85 9.47 -6.32 7.28
C CYS A 85 8.97 -5.98 5.85
N VAL A 86 9.81 -6.30 4.85
CA VAL A 86 9.58 -5.99 3.42
C VAL A 86 9.45 -7.29 2.64
N ASP A 87 8.37 -8.03 2.90
CA ASP A 87 8.11 -9.34 2.32
C ASP A 87 7.22 -9.25 1.07
N GLY A 88 6.65 -8.08 0.77
CA GLY A 88 5.76 -7.87 -0.38
C GLY A 88 4.39 -8.55 -0.24
N GLN A 89 4.04 -8.96 0.99
CA GLN A 89 2.77 -9.53 1.38
C GLN A 89 1.97 -8.50 2.19
N ALA A 90 0.65 -8.52 2.07
CA ALA A 90 -0.22 -7.62 2.82
C ALA A 90 -0.79 -8.35 4.04
N ASP A 91 0.01 -8.49 5.09
CA ASP A 91 -0.43 -8.93 6.42
C ASP A 91 -1.34 -7.90 7.09
N GLY A 92 -2.02 -8.28 8.19
CA GLY A 92 -2.92 -7.40 8.93
C GLY A 92 -2.30 -6.04 9.26
N GLU A 93 -1.05 -6.00 9.74
CA GLU A 93 -0.35 -4.75 10.05
C GLU A 93 -0.12 -3.88 8.78
N THR A 94 0.26 -4.50 7.67
CA THR A 94 0.46 -3.79 6.40
C THR A 94 -0.86 -3.22 5.88
N GLN A 95 -1.94 -4.00 5.93
CA GLN A 95 -3.27 -3.56 5.53
C GLN A 95 -3.76 -2.40 6.41
N THR A 96 -3.62 -2.51 7.74
CA THR A 96 -3.97 -1.44 8.68
C THR A 96 -3.20 -0.16 8.39
N LEU A 97 -1.90 -0.24 8.08
CA LEU A 97 -1.11 0.93 7.70
C LEU A 97 -1.59 1.55 6.38
N VAL A 98 -1.88 0.76 5.35
CA VAL A 98 -2.41 1.25 4.07
C VAL A 98 -3.72 2.01 4.29
N TYR A 99 -4.67 1.44 5.04
CA TYR A 99 -5.94 2.10 5.33
C TYR A 99 -5.77 3.36 6.19
N ALA A 100 -4.87 3.33 7.18
CA ALA A 100 -4.58 4.49 8.02
C ALA A 100 -4.00 5.65 7.21
N VAL A 101 -3.04 5.36 6.34
CA VAL A 101 -2.40 6.33 5.44
C VAL A 101 -3.40 6.86 4.40
N CYS A 102 -4.21 5.99 3.79
CA CYS A 102 -5.27 6.40 2.87
C CYS A 102 -6.29 7.34 3.55
N ARG A 103 -6.69 7.04 4.78
CA ARG A 103 -7.62 7.88 5.57
C ARG A 103 -6.99 9.23 5.92
N ALA A 104 -5.72 9.23 6.30
CA ALA A 104 -4.98 10.47 6.59
C ALA A 104 -4.86 11.35 5.33
N GLN A 105 -4.53 10.75 4.18
CA GLN A 105 -4.45 11.47 2.91
C GLN A 105 -5.81 12.06 2.52
N ALA A 106 -6.89 11.28 2.61
CA ALA A 106 -8.24 11.75 2.33
C ALA A 106 -8.74 12.85 3.29
N ALA A 107 -8.12 12.99 4.47
CA ALA A 107 -8.39 14.10 5.38
C ALA A 107 -7.61 15.37 4.97
N LEU A 108 -6.36 15.21 4.49
CA LEU A 108 -5.55 16.32 3.96
C LEU A 108 -6.14 16.92 2.67
N ASP A 109 -6.61 16.08 1.75
CA ASP A 109 -7.22 16.54 0.49
C ASP A 109 -8.50 17.34 0.75
N ARG A 110 -9.26 16.98 1.80
CA ARG A 110 -10.47 17.71 2.23
C ARG A 110 -10.18 19.00 3.02
N GLY A 111 -8.97 19.14 3.58
CA GLY A 111 -8.52 20.35 4.27
C GLY A 111 -7.89 21.40 3.35
N SER A 112 -7.54 21.05 2.11
CA SER A 112 -6.92 21.98 1.14
C SER A 112 -7.91 22.82 0.33
N VAL A 113 -9.22 22.74 0.60
CA VAL A 113 -10.19 23.71 0.09
C VAL A 113 -10.25 24.88 1.08
N SER A 114 -9.28 25.80 0.98
CA SER A 114 -9.44 27.15 1.51
C SER A 114 -9.98 28.07 0.39
N PRO A 115 -11.06 28.85 0.63
CA PRO A 115 -11.56 29.86 -0.31
C PRO A 115 -10.62 31.06 -0.46
#